data_AF-A0A7W0ZLL9-F1
#
_entry.id   AF-A0A7W0ZLL9-F1
#
_cell.length_a   1.000
_cell.length_b   1.000
_cell.length_c   1.000
_cell.angle_alpha   90.00
_cell.angle_beta   90.00
_cell.angle_gamma   90.00
#
_symmetry.space_group_name_H-M   'P 1'
#
loop_
_entity.id
_entity.type
_entity.pdbx_description
1 polymer ?
#
loop_
_entity_poly.entity_id
_entity_poly.type
_entity_poly.pdbx_seq_one_letter_code
_entity_poly.pdbx_strand_id
1 'polypeptide(L)'
;MATTTETAAATETVVETATVVEPQAAVNCVRTIKADIVAFDQVFFYNRFGAVNPYGMMYALRRDVVPIDPSRGLTPGNIQLRADKRPRPLVLRANVG
;
A
#
# COMPACT_ATOMS: atom_id res chain seq x y z
N MET A 1 1.26 56.54 28.90
CA MET A 1 1.79 55.35 28.20
C MET A 1 0.78 54.97 27.15
N ALA A 2 1.06 55.35 25.91
CA ALA A 2 0.21 55.15 24.76
C ALA A 2 0.53 53.79 24.13
N THR A 3 -0.48 52.99 23.84
CA THR A 3 -0.33 51.85 22.95
C THR A 3 -1.55 51.79 22.04
N THR A 4 -1.40 52.45 20.90
CA THR A 4 -2.21 52.21 19.70
C THR A 4 -1.91 50.79 19.22
N THR A 5 -2.95 49.99 18.98
CA THR A 5 -2.83 48.73 18.25
C THR A 5 -3.60 48.89 16.95
N GLU A 6 -2.88 48.64 15.86
CA GLU A 6 -3.24 48.87 14.47
C GLU A 6 -3.62 47.55 13.79
N THR A 7 -4.78 47.57 13.13
CA THR A 7 -5.14 46.98 11.82
C THR A 7 -4.78 45.53 11.45
N ALA A 8 -5.87 44.77 11.29
CA ALA A 8 -6.22 43.83 10.21
C ALA A 8 -5.15 42.95 9.54
N ALA A 9 -5.40 41.64 9.62
CA ALA A 9 -5.29 40.75 8.48
C ALA A 9 -6.58 39.93 8.40
N ALA A 10 -7.41 40.25 7.41
CA ALA A 10 -8.59 39.49 7.05
C ALA A 10 -8.17 38.06 6.69
N THR A 11 -8.80 37.08 7.34
CA THR A 11 -8.73 35.69 6.92
C THR A 11 -9.91 35.46 5.99
N GLU A 12 -9.63 35.35 4.68
CA GLU A 12 -10.63 34.89 3.71
C GLU A 12 -10.94 33.42 3.98
N THR A 13 -12.07 33.18 4.63
CA THR A 13 -12.71 31.86 4.60
C THR A 13 -13.29 31.63 3.22
N VAL A 14 -12.55 30.90 2.39
CA VAL A 14 -13.12 30.21 1.23
C VAL A 14 -14.05 29.13 1.79
N VAL A 15 -15.36 29.41 1.77
CA VAL A 15 -16.38 28.39 2.00
C VAL A 15 -16.39 27.52 0.76
N GLU A 16 -15.57 26.47 0.78
CA GLU A 16 -15.66 25.40 -0.20
C GLU A 16 -16.98 24.68 0.06
N THR A 17 -17.99 25.04 -0.73
CA THR A 17 -19.30 24.41 -0.74
C THR A 17 -19.13 22.96 -1.21
N ALA A 18 -18.82 22.07 -0.27
CA ALA A 18 -18.84 20.64 -0.50
C ALA A 18 -20.29 20.26 -0.85
N THR A 19 -20.49 19.88 -2.11
CA THR A 19 -21.74 19.28 -2.55
C THR A 19 -21.98 18.03 -1.71
N VAL A 20 -23.09 18.01 -0.98
CA VAL A 20 -23.54 16.82 -0.25
C VAL A 20 -23.91 15.79 -1.30
N VAL A 21 -22.98 14.88 -1.59
CA VAL A 21 -23.25 13.70 -2.40
C VAL A 21 -24.20 12.83 -1.58
N GLU A 22 -25.43 12.69 -2.06
CA GLU A 22 -26.42 11.79 -1.47
C GLU A 22 -25.79 10.40 -1.27
N PRO A 23 -26.06 9.72 -0.15
CA PRO A 23 -25.49 8.41 0.10
C PRO A 23 -26.01 7.44 -0.96
N GLN A 24 -25.16 7.15 -1.96
CA GLN A 24 -25.42 6.11 -2.93
C GLN A 24 -25.77 4.84 -2.16
N ALA A 25 -26.94 4.25 -2.44
CA ALA A 25 -27.38 3.02 -1.79
C ALA A 25 -26.22 2.01 -1.76
N ALA A 26 -25.92 1.47 -0.58
CA ALA A 26 -24.78 0.59 -0.39
C ALA A 26 -24.83 -0.56 -1.40
N VAL A 27 -23.78 -0.70 -2.21
CA VAL A 27 -23.67 -1.78 -3.17
C VAL A 27 -23.69 -3.10 -2.39
N ASN A 28 -24.73 -3.90 -2.57
CA ASN A 28 -24.80 -5.24 -2.00
C ASN A 28 -23.84 -6.14 -2.77
N CYS A 29 -22.64 -6.33 -2.24
CA CYS A 29 -21.68 -7.27 -2.80
C CYS A 29 -22.27 -8.69 -2.73
N VAL A 30 -22.64 -9.26 -3.87
CA VAL A 30 -23.11 -10.66 -3.96
C VAL A 30 -22.00 -11.63 -3.55
N ARG A 31 -20.73 -11.25 -3.77
CA ARG A 31 -19.56 -12.05 -3.38
C ARG A 31 -18.38 -11.13 -3.03
N THR A 32 -17.78 -11.36 -1.86
CA THR A 32 -16.58 -10.64 -1.39
C THR A 32 -15.40 -11.61 -1.30
N ILE A 33 -14.32 -11.34 -2.03
CA ILE A 33 -13.07 -12.12 -1.99
C ILE A 33 -12.01 -11.31 -1.27
N LYS A 34 -11.46 -11.87 -0.19
CA LYS A 34 -10.37 -11.27 0.59
C LYS A 34 -9.06 -11.99 0.29
N ALA A 35 -7.99 -11.23 0.08
CA ALA A 35 -6.65 -11.76 -0.11
C ALA A 35 -5.68 -11.05 0.85
N ASP A 36 -4.99 -11.83 1.69
CA ASP A 36 -3.94 -11.31 2.55
C ASP A 36 -2.65 -11.14 1.74
N ILE A 37 -2.19 -9.89 1.59
CA ILE A 37 -1.01 -9.53 0.79
C ILE A 37 0.04 -8.94 1.71
N VAL A 38 1.30 -9.29 1.45
CA VAL A 38 2.47 -8.79 2.17
C VAL A 38 3.40 -8.09 1.18
N ALA A 39 3.90 -6.92 1.58
CA ALA A 39 4.93 -6.19 0.85
C ALA A 39 6.31 -6.50 1.43
N PHE A 40 7.28 -6.77 0.56
CA PHE A 40 8.67 -7.04 0.96
C PHE A 40 9.63 -6.62 -0.16
N ASP A 41 10.89 -6.36 0.21
CA ASP A 41 11.93 -6.02 -0.74
C ASP A 41 12.58 -7.28 -1.31
N GLN A 42 12.77 -7.31 -2.63
CA GLN A 42 13.53 -8.33 -3.30
C GLN A 42 14.47 -7.71 -4.32
N VAL A 43 15.71 -8.20 -4.31
CA VAL A 43 16.67 -7.90 -5.35
C VAL A 43 16.23 -8.53 -6.67
N PHE A 44 16.06 -7.72 -7.72
CA PHE A 44 15.80 -8.22 -9.07
C PHE A 44 16.69 -7.55 -10.11
N PHE A 45 17.04 -8.32 -11.14
CA PHE A 45 17.89 -7.88 -12.24
C PHE A 45 17.02 -7.44 -13.41
N TYR A 46 17.24 -6.22 -13.91
CA TYR A 46 16.53 -5.70 -15.08
C TYR A 46 16.97 -6.39 -16.36
N ASN A 47 18.25 -6.76 -16.47
CA ASN A 47 18.81 -7.36 -17.67
C ASN A 47 20.04 -8.22 -17.37
N ARG A 48 20.54 -8.92 -18.41
CA ARG A 48 21.73 -9.78 -18.34
C ARG A 48 23.06 -9.00 -18.29
N PHE A 49 23.02 -7.67 -18.45
CA PHE A 49 24.20 -6.79 -18.37
C PHE A 49 24.50 -6.30 -16.94
N GLY A 50 23.73 -6.75 -15.93
CA GLY A 50 24.01 -6.47 -14.52
C GLY A 50 23.28 -5.27 -13.93
N ALA A 51 22.35 -4.64 -14.66
CA ALA A 51 21.47 -3.63 -14.07
C ALA A 51 20.55 -4.29 -13.03
N VAL A 52 20.60 -3.81 -11.79
CA VAL A 52 19.92 -4.42 -10.63
C VAL A 52 19.18 -3.37 -9.81
N ASN A 53 18.03 -3.73 -9.25
CA ASN A 53 17.35 -2.96 -8.21
C ASN A 53 17.40 -3.74 -6.89
N PRO A 54 18.20 -3.30 -5.90
CA PRO A 54 18.31 -3.99 -4.62
C PRO A 54 17.06 -3.81 -3.73
N TYR A 55 16.31 -2.72 -3.91
CA TYR A 55 15.11 -2.38 -3.12
C TYR A 55 13.85 -2.53 -3.96
N GLY A 56 13.77 -3.63 -4.71
CA GLY A 56 12.61 -3.94 -5.51
C GLY A 56 11.43 -4.32 -4.64
N MET A 57 10.54 -3.38 -4.34
CA MET A 57 9.30 -3.68 -3.63
C MET A 57 8.44 -4.66 -4.43
N MET A 58 8.10 -5.80 -3.82
CA MET A 58 7.23 -6.81 -4.40
C MET A 58 6.09 -7.18 -3.46
N TYR A 59 5.03 -7.73 -4.05
CA TYR A 59 3.84 -8.19 -3.32
C TYR A 59 3.67 -9.69 -3.51
N ALA A 60 3.36 -10.40 -2.43
CA ALA A 60 3.00 -11.81 -2.46
C ALA A 60 1.84 -12.10 -1.52
N LEU A 61 1.15 -13.21 -1.74
CA LEU A 61 0.17 -13.70 -0.79
C LEU A 61 0.86 -14.09 0.52
N ARG A 62 0.21 -13.86 1.66
CA ARG A 62 0.75 -14.21 2.98
C ARG A 62 1.16 -15.68 3.12
N ARG A 63 0.53 -16.58 2.35
CA ARG A 63 0.87 -18.01 2.31
C ARG A 63 2.15 -18.34 1.53
N ASP A 64 2.61 -17.45 0.66
CA ASP A 64 3.76 -17.67 -0.23
C ASP A 64 5.03 -17.01 0.30
N VAL A 65 4.96 -16.36 1.47
CA VAL A 65 6.11 -15.76 2.16
C VAL A 65 6.48 -16.57 3.40
N VAL A 66 7.77 -16.53 3.75
CA VAL A 66 8.33 -17.12 4.96
C VAL A 66 9.23 -16.11 5.65
N PRO A 67 9.38 -16.18 6.98
CA PRO A 67 10.34 -15.34 7.67
C PRO A 67 11.78 -15.71 7.30
N ILE A 68 12.70 -14.74 7.30
CA ILE A 68 14.14 -15.00 7.12
C ILE A 68 14.68 -15.67 8.39
N ASP A 69 14.40 -15.05 9.54
CA ASP A 69 14.61 -15.60 10.88
C ASP A 69 13.28 -16.11 11.45
N PRO A 70 13.09 -17.42 11.62
CA PRO A 70 11.86 -18.00 12.15
C PRO A 70 11.48 -17.50 13.54
N SER A 71 12.46 -17.08 14.36
CA SER A 71 12.22 -16.66 15.75
C SER A 71 11.51 -15.31 15.85
N ARG A 72 11.64 -14.46 14.82
CA ARG A 72 11.08 -13.10 14.79
C ARG A 72 9.69 -13.04 14.12
N GLY A 73 9.26 -14.11 13.46
CA GLY A 73 8.00 -14.15 12.72
C GLY A 73 7.98 -13.22 11.50
N LEU A 74 6.78 -12.96 10.95
CA LEU A 74 6.60 -12.10 9.78
C LEU A 74 6.59 -10.62 10.19
N THR A 75 7.78 -10.03 10.33
CA THR A 75 7.97 -8.59 10.63
C THR A 75 8.58 -7.86 9.44
N PRO A 76 8.38 -6.54 9.27
CA PRO A 76 9.06 -5.76 8.24
C PRO A 76 10.58 -6.00 8.27
N GLY A 77 11.17 -6.22 7.09
CA GLY A 77 12.60 -6.56 6.94
C GLY A 77 12.98 -8.01 7.26
N ASN A 78 12.05 -8.85 7.75
CA ASN A 78 12.28 -10.28 8.03
C ASN A 78 11.39 -11.18 7.17
N ILE A 79 11.22 -10.84 5.89
CA ILE A 79 10.28 -11.52 5.00
C ILE A 79 11.02 -11.88 3.72
N GLN A 80 10.88 -13.12 3.29
CA GLN A 80 11.38 -13.58 2.01
C GLN A 80 10.32 -14.44 1.31
N LEU A 81 10.43 -14.52 -0.01
CA LEU A 81 9.61 -15.44 -0.78
C LEU A 81 10.00 -16.89 -0.46
N ARG A 82 9.02 -17.79 -0.43
CA ARG A 82 9.27 -19.23 -0.28
C ARG A 82 10.18 -19.74 -1.40
N ALA A 83 11.10 -20.66 -1.08
CA ALA A 83 12.16 -21.10 -2.00
C ALA A 83 11.66 -21.85 -3.26
N ASP A 84 10.47 -22.45 -3.21
CA ASP A 84 9.81 -23.09 -4.36
C ASP A 84 9.16 -22.07 -5.32
N LYS A 85 9.00 -20.81 -4.90
CA LYS A 85 8.36 -19.76 -5.69
C LYS A 85 9.40 -18.90 -6.39
N ARG A 86 9.12 -18.62 -7.65
CA ARG A 86 9.91 -17.69 -8.45
C ARG A 86 9.36 -16.28 -8.30
N PRO A 87 10.20 -15.24 -8.11
CA PRO A 87 9.80 -13.84 -8.16
C PRO A 87 9.11 -13.54 -9.49
N ARG A 88 7.81 -13.30 -9.45
CA ARG A 88 6.96 -12.93 -10.60
C ARG A 88 5.89 -11.96 -10.12
N PRO A 89 5.36 -11.09 -11.00
CA PRO A 89 4.21 -10.27 -10.66
C PRO A 89 3.04 -11.10 -10.11
N LEU A 90 2.44 -10.66 -9.01
CA LEU A 90 1.26 -11.30 -8.41
C LEU A 90 0.04 -11.09 -9.31
N VAL A 91 -0.67 -12.18 -9.63
CA VAL A 91 -1.93 -12.13 -10.38
C VAL A 91 -3.06 -12.63 -9.49
N LEU A 92 -4.04 -11.78 -9.22
CA LEU A 92 -5.25 -12.14 -8.48
C LEU A 92 -6.37 -12.49 -9.46
N ARG A 93 -6.85 -13.74 -9.42
CA ARG A 93 -7.99 -14.20 -10.22
C ARG A 93 -9.20 -14.38 -9.31
N ALA A 94 -10.08 -13.37 -9.30
CA ALA A 94 -11.26 -13.34 -8.45
C ALA A 94 -12.47 -14.10 -9.07
N ASN A 95 -12.54 -14.19 -10.40
CA ASN A 95 -13.74 -14.64 -11.12
C ASN A 95 -13.71 -16.14 -11.50
N VAL A 96 -13.06 -16.98 -10.69
CA VAL A 96 -13.01 -18.43 -10.96
C VAL A 96 -13.97 -19.12 -9.98
N GLY A 97 -15.11 -19.56 -10.50
CA GLY A 97 -16.20 -20.23 -9.80
C GLY A 97 -17.27 -20.62 -10.79
#